data_AF-A0AA92S6U8-F1
#
_entry.id   AF-A0AA92S6U8-F1
#
_cell.length_a   1.000
_cell.length_b   1.000
_cell.length_c   1.000
_cell.angle_alpha   90.00
_cell.angle_beta   90.00
_cell.angle_gamma   90.00
#
_symmetry.space_group_name_H-M   'P 1'
#
loop_
_entity.id
_entity.type
_entity.pdbx_description
1 polymer ?
#
loop_
_entity_poly.entity_id
_entity_poly.type
_entity_poly.pdbx_seq_one_letter_code
_entity_poly.pdbx_strand_id
1 'polypeptide(L)' 'MSPMMIFPLFLLVVGIIVMVQPRTKRWQSRMNTYFQGDERRIKQRANTFFLLGLAFLFAGFAYLFRLVG' A
#
# COMPACT_ATOMS: atom_id res chain seq x y z
N MET A 1 -21.58 -1.45 12.15
CA MET A 1 -20.43 -2.36 11.94
C MET A 1 -19.68 -2.49 13.26
N SER A 2 -19.45 -3.70 13.74
CA SER A 2 -18.67 -3.93 14.96
C SER A 2 -17.19 -3.52 14.73
N PRO A 3 -16.49 -2.93 15.73
CA PRO A 3 -15.09 -2.50 15.60
C PRO A 3 -14.14 -3.63 15.16
N MET A 4 -14.49 -4.87 15.47
CA MET A 4 -13.84 -6.10 15.00
C MET A 4 -13.74 -6.19 13.47
N MET A 5 -14.76 -5.73 12.73
CA MET A 5 -14.76 -5.74 11.26
C MET A 5 -14.14 -4.48 10.64
N ILE A 6 -14.15 -3.36 11.36
CA ILE A 6 -13.67 -2.07 10.85
C ILE A 6 -12.15 -2.08 10.65
N PHE A 7 -11.38 -2.65 11.59
CA PHE A 7 -9.92 -2.71 11.51
C PHE A 7 -9.40 -3.54 10.32
N PRO A 8 -9.88 -4.78 10.07
CA PRO A 8 -9.50 -5.54 8.88
C PRO A 8 -9.87 -4.82 7.56
N LEU A 9 -11.06 -4.23 7.48
CA LEU A 9 -11.49 -3.42 6.33
C LEU A 9 -10.59 -2.20 6.14
N PHE A 10 -10.20 -1.53 7.22
CA PHE A 10 -9.25 -0.42 7.20
C PHE A 10 -7.88 -0.87 6.68
N LEU A 11 -7.34 -2.01 7.12
CA LEU A 11 -6.08 -2.55 6.62
C LEU A 11 -6.15 -2.85 5.12
N LEU A 12 -7.26 -3.41 4.64
CA LEU A 12 -7.46 -3.65 3.21
C LEU A 12 -7.48 -2.34 2.41
N VAL A 13 -8.27 -1.36 2.85
CA VAL A 13 -8.39 -0.06 2.18
C VAL A 13 -7.05 0.69 2.16
N VAL A 14 -6.34 0.71 3.29
CA VAL A 14 -5.01 1.33 3.39
C VAL A 14 -3.99 0.60 2.51
N GLY A 15 -4.01 -0.73 2.47
CA GLY A 15 -3.15 -1.52 1.60
C GLY A 15 -3.32 -1.15 0.12
N ILE A 16 -4.56 -0.99 -0.33
CA ILE A 16 -4.87 -0.55 -1.70
C ILE A 16 -4.39 0.88 -1.95
N ILE A 17 -4.64 1.81 -1.01
CA ILE A 17 -4.20 3.20 -1.13
C ILE A 17 -2.66 3.27 -1.27
N VAL A 18 -1.93 2.52 -0.43
CA VAL A 18 -0.47 2.44 -0.44
C VAL A 18 0.05 1.88 -1.77
N MET A 19 -0.60 0.88 -2.35
CA MET A 19 -0.26 0.35 -3.68
C MET A 19 -0.52 1.36 -4.82
N VAL A 20 -1.57 2.16 -4.72
CA VAL A 20 -1.95 3.15 -5.74
C VAL A 20 -1.08 4.41 -5.66
N GLN A 21 -0.58 4.75 -4.48
CA GLN A 21 0.25 5.92 -4.23
C GLN A 21 1.43 6.10 -5.22
N PRO A 22 2.28 5.08 -5.53
CA PRO A 22 3.38 5.21 -6.49
C PRO A 22 2.95 5.39 -7.95
N ARG A 23 1.67 5.15 -8.30
CA ARG A 23 1.11 5.42 -9.63
C ARG A 23 0.63 6.86 -9.81
N THR A 24 0.58 7.66 -8.74
CA THR A 24 0.08 9.04 -8.83
C THR A 24 1.10 9.97 -9.50
N LYS A 25 0.61 10.85 -10.39
CA LYS A 25 1.45 11.87 -11.07
C LYS A 25 2.18 12.77 -10.07
N ARG A 26 1.55 13.06 -8.92
CA ARG A 26 2.16 13.82 -7.82
C ARG A 26 3.35 13.09 -7.20
N TRP A 27 3.22 11.79 -6.95
CA TRP A 27 4.31 10.99 -6.39
C TRP A 27 5.48 10.90 -7.38
N GLN A 28 5.20 10.61 -8.65
CA GLN A 28 6.23 10.53 -9.69
C GLN A 28 6.98 11.86 -9.86
N SER A 29 6.28 13.00 -9.89
CA SER A 29 6.92 14.32 -9.96
C SER A 29 7.84 14.59 -8.76
N ARG A 30 7.41 14.25 -7.54
CA ARG A 30 8.24 14.38 -6.33
C ARG A 30 9.45 13.47 -6.35
N MET A 31 9.28 12.20 -6.75
CA MET A 31 10.39 11.25 -6.83
C MET A 31 11.37 11.62 -7.94
N ASN A 32 10.90 12.12 -9.08
CA ASN A 32 11.77 12.58 -10.16
C ASN A 32 12.62 13.78 -9.72
N THR A 33 12.02 14.72 -8.98
CA THR A 33 12.73 15.88 -8.42
C THR A 33 13.73 15.45 -7.35
N TYR A 34 13.36 14.50 -6.48
CA TYR A 34 14.19 14.05 -5.36
C TYR A 34 15.35 13.14 -5.79
N PHE A 35 15.14 12.30 -6.81
CA PHE A 35 16.12 11.35 -7.32
C PHE A 35 16.81 11.80 -8.62
N GLN A 36 16.60 13.04 -9.06
CA GLN A 36 17.25 13.64 -10.24
C GLN A 36 17.15 12.77 -11.52
N GLY A 37 16.03 12.09 -11.73
CA GLY A 37 15.84 11.21 -12.88
C GLY A 37 16.42 9.79 -12.76
N ASP A 38 16.91 9.37 -11.58
CA ASP A 38 17.37 7.99 -11.36
C ASP A 38 16.18 7.00 -11.32
N GLU A 39 15.71 6.61 -12.51
CA GLU A 39 14.54 5.74 -12.71
C GLU A 39 14.62 4.42 -11.95
N ARG A 40 15.83 3.88 -11.75
CA ARG A 40 16.05 2.62 -11.02
C ARG A 40 15.59 2.75 -9.57
N ARG A 41 15.96 3.85 -8.90
CA ARG A 41 15.56 4.10 -7.51
C ARG A 41 14.08 4.41 -7.38
N ILE A 42 13.50 5.09 -8.36
CA ILE A 42 12.05 5.37 -8.42
C ILE A 42 11.26 4.07 -8.55
N LYS A 43 11.68 3.16 -9.45
CA LYS A 43 11.09 1.82 -9.61
C LYS A 43 11.25 0.96 -8.36
N GLN A 44 12.42 0.97 -7.72
CA GLN A 44 12.65 0.24 -6.46
C GLN A 44 11.70 0.72 -5.37
N ARG A 45 11.57 2.04 -5.15
CA ARG A 45 10.63 2.58 -4.17
C ARG A 45 9.18 2.22 -4.51
N ALA A 46 8.79 2.31 -5.77
CA ALA A 46 7.44 1.91 -6.20
C ALA A 46 7.17 0.44 -5.86
N ASN A 47 8.15 -0.44 -6.07
CA ASN A 47 8.05 -1.86 -5.72
C ASN A 47 7.99 -2.07 -4.20
N THR A 48 8.74 -1.30 -3.41
CA THR A 48 8.65 -1.33 -1.93
C THR A 48 7.27 -0.89 -1.44
N PHE A 49 6.71 0.18 -2.00
CA PHE A 49 5.34 0.60 -1.68
C PHE A 49 4.31 -0.46 -2.07
N PHE A 50 4.50 -1.13 -3.20
CA PHE A 50 3.65 -2.23 -3.63
C PHE A 50 3.73 -3.42 -2.65
N LEU A 51 4.93 -3.87 -2.28
CA LEU A 51 5.16 -4.93 -1.30
C LEU A 51 4.57 -4.58 0.07
N LEU A 52 4.70 -3.31 0.51
CA LEU A 52 4.13 -2.84 1.75
C LEU A 52 2.60 -2.90 1.71
N GLY A 53 1.97 -2.40 0.65
CA GLY A 53 0.52 -2.49 0.46
C GLY A 53 0.03 -3.94 0.37
N LEU A 54 0.82 -4.85 -0.21
CA LEU A 54 0.54 -6.28 -0.28
C LEU A 54 0.55 -6.91 1.12
N ALA A 55 1.53 -6.55 1.95
CA ALA A 55 1.60 -6.99 3.33
C ALA A 55 0.38 -6.53 4.15
N PHE A 56 -0.07 -5.28 3.95
CA PHE A 56 -1.30 -4.77 4.56
C PHE A 56 -2.55 -5.52 4.09
N LEU A 57 -2.64 -5.87 2.80
CA LEU A 57 -3.73 -6.69 2.28
C LEU A 57 -3.74 -8.08 2.94
N PHE A 58 -2.59 -8.77 2.98
CA PHE A 58 -2.48 -10.07 3.64
C PHE A 58 -2.83 -10.01 5.13
N ALA A 59 -2.40 -8.98 5.84
CA ALA A 59 -2.76 -8.77 7.24
C ALA A 59 -4.27 -8.55 7.42
N GLY A 60 -4.90 -7.72 6.57
CA GLY A 60 -6.35 -7.51 6.58
C GLY A 60 -7.13 -8.79 6.29
N PHE A 61 -6.70 -9.58 5.31
CA PHE A 61 -7.30 -10.88 5.02
C PHE A 61 -7.11 -11.88 6.16
N ALA A 62 -5.93 -11.97 6.77
CA ALA A 62 -5.68 -12.86 7.89
C ALA A 62 -6.59 -12.52 9.09
N TYR A 63 -6.80 -11.23 9.37
CA TYR A 63 -7.72 -10.78 10.40
C TYR A 63 -9.19 -11.10 10.07
N LEU A 64 -9.61 -10.94 8.81
CA LEU A 64 -10.95 -11.36 8.37
C LEU A 64 -11.13 -12.88 8.49
N PHE A 65 -10.14 -13.66 8.10
CA PHE A 65 -10.17 -15.12 8.19
C PHE A 65 -10.29 -15.59 9.64
N ARG A 66 -9.57 -14.94 10.56
CA ARG A 66 -9.66 -15.18 12.01
C ARG A 66 -11.00 -14.77 12.64
N LEU A 67 -11.76 -13.90 11.99
CA LEU A 67 -13.10 -13.52 12.45
C LEU A 67 -14.20 -14.45 11.93
N VAL A 68 -13.93 -15.16 10.85
CA VAL A 68 -14.86 -16.11 10.20
C VAL A 68 -14.60 -17.55 10.65
N GLY A 69 -13.35 -17.93 10.89
CA GLY A 69 -12.94 -19.23 11.43
C GLY A 69 -12.74 -19.20 12.93
#